data_AF-A0A925GS17-F1
#
_entry.id   AF-A0A925GS17-F1
#
_cell.length_a   1.000
_cell.length_b   1.000
_cell.length_c   1.000
_cell.angle_alpha   90.00
_cell.angle_beta   90.00
_cell.angle_gamma   90.00
#
_symmetry.space_group_name_H-M   'P 1'
#
loop_
_entity.id
_entity.type
_entity.pdbx_description
1 polymer ?
#
loop_
_entity_poly.entity_id
_entity_poly.type
_entity_poly.pdbx_seq_one_letter_code
_entity_poly.pdbx_strand_id
1 'polypeptide(L)'
;MTRRLLLDVLSAAAAQKALGGVSSRPQKLPRRVVLVTIGGIRRQESFSNEGLVHIPHLFNDLLPQSLFYPYTVNEGVTSHFNTISSIITGVWQHVDDWGSEKPTNPTLFHYLQKQRKLAHDQTWVVTSNKQLTANISPGVNVILSKQLMIEAVERIITGQSSRKQLEREQILQEMTAVLETDYERIGWGVPSASTFQDPEVKSTFVSALTKFIHGPEAPTSGDELTLIIAKEVLQRIAPAMLMVNFSDVEVAHSGAYSLHLGGIRRSDALCYKLWQFIQSNADLKA
;
A
#
# COMPACT_ATOMS: atom_id res chain seq x y z
N MET A 1 58.01 12.88 -9.79
CA MET A 1 56.61 13.35 -9.87
C MET A 1 56.60 14.74 -10.45
N THR A 2 56.10 14.90 -11.67
CA THR A 2 56.27 16.09 -12.51
C THR A 2 55.20 17.17 -12.23
N ARG A 3 55.62 18.43 -12.37
CA ARG A 3 54.90 19.71 -12.14
C ARG A 3 53.49 19.85 -12.75
N ARG A 4 53.00 18.89 -13.52
CA ARG A 4 51.65 18.90 -14.13
C ARG A 4 50.54 18.44 -13.19
N LEU A 5 50.85 17.67 -12.14
CA LEU A 5 49.83 17.17 -11.20
C LEU A 5 49.37 18.20 -10.15
N LEU A 6 50.14 19.27 -9.93
CA LEU A 6 49.83 20.33 -8.97
C LEU A 6 48.87 21.41 -9.51
N LEU A 7 48.70 21.51 -10.82
CA LEU A 7 47.81 22.49 -11.45
C LEU A 7 46.36 21.99 -11.57
N ASP A 8 46.14 20.67 -11.63
CA ASP A 8 44.78 20.09 -11.64
C ASP A 8 44.13 20.03 -10.25
N VAL A 9 44.93 20.03 -9.18
CA VAL A 9 44.40 20.04 -7.80
C VAL A 9 43.97 21.45 -7.36
N LEU A 10 44.52 22.51 -7.97
CA LEU A 10 44.19 23.90 -7.62
C LEU A 10 42.96 24.45 -8.36
N SER A 11 42.61 23.92 -9.52
CA SER A 11 41.37 24.27 -10.23
C SER A 11 40.12 23.60 -9.63
N ALA A 12 40.27 22.43 -9.00
CA ALA A 12 39.19 21.77 -8.26
C ALA A 12 38.84 22.47 -6.93
N ALA A 13 39.83 23.04 -6.25
CA ALA A 13 39.63 23.73 -4.96
C ALA A 13 39.02 25.14 -5.09
N ALA A 14 39.18 25.79 -6.24
CA ALA A 14 38.60 27.12 -6.51
C ALA A 14 37.14 27.06 -6.99
N ALA A 15 36.72 25.96 -7.63
CA ALA A 15 35.30 25.75 -8.01
C ALA A 15 34.41 25.43 -6.79
N GLN A 16 34.99 24.90 -5.71
CA GLN A 16 34.25 24.55 -4.49
C GLN A 16 33.95 25.74 -3.57
N LYS A 17 34.52 26.93 -3.83
CA LYS A 17 34.33 28.14 -3.02
C LYS A 17 33.55 29.27 -3.72
N ALA A 18 33.20 29.11 -5.00
CA ALA A 18 32.37 30.06 -5.75
C ALA A 18 30.85 29.71 -5.73
N LEU A 19 30.47 28.56 -5.18
CA LEU A 19 29.08 28.19 -4.89
C LEU A 19 28.77 28.38 -3.39
N GLY A 20 29.16 29.54 -2.88
CA GLY A 20 28.83 29.99 -1.53
C GLY A 20 27.30 30.06 -1.33
N GLY A 21 26.77 29.01 -0.73
CA GLY A 21 25.89 29.11 0.43
C GLY A 21 24.65 29.97 0.28
N VAL A 22 23.64 29.45 -0.41
CA VAL A 22 22.32 29.46 0.23
C VAL A 22 22.41 28.39 1.29
N SER A 23 22.55 28.77 2.57
CA SER A 23 22.29 27.83 3.66
C SER A 23 20.82 27.42 3.52
N SER A 24 20.55 26.32 2.83
CA SER A 24 19.28 25.65 2.96
C SER A 24 19.26 25.19 4.41
N ARG A 25 18.49 25.93 5.22
CA ARG A 25 18.01 25.43 6.51
C ARG A 25 17.56 24.00 6.22
N PRO A 26 18.09 22.96 6.91
CA PRO A 26 17.72 21.59 6.59
C PRO A 26 16.20 21.55 6.57
N GLN A 27 15.64 21.34 5.38
CA GLN A 27 14.21 21.38 5.18
C GLN A 27 13.72 20.22 6.03
N LYS A 28 13.13 20.55 7.19
CA LYS A 28 12.71 19.56 8.17
C LYS A 28 11.88 18.54 7.40
N LEU A 29 12.35 17.30 7.34
CA LEU A 29 11.69 16.26 6.56
C LEU A 29 10.20 16.30 6.90
N PRO A 30 9.31 16.37 5.89
CA PRO A 30 7.88 16.47 6.17
C PRO A 30 7.49 15.30 7.07
N ARG A 31 6.76 15.58 8.15
CA ARG A 31 6.15 14.53 8.95
C ARG A 31 5.35 13.63 8.02
N ARG A 32 5.66 12.34 8.04
CA ARG A 32 5.01 11.33 7.21
C ARG A 32 3.88 10.67 7.98
N VAL A 33 2.82 10.30 7.26
CA VAL A 33 1.66 9.62 7.83
C VAL A 33 1.49 8.28 7.14
N VAL A 34 1.46 7.21 7.92
CA VAL A 34 1.08 5.88 7.44
C VAL A 34 -0.24 5.51 8.11
N LEU A 35 -1.31 5.40 7.30
CA LEU A 35 -2.64 4.97 7.74
C LEU A 35 -2.80 3.49 7.39
N VAL A 36 -3.10 2.65 8.37
CA VAL A 36 -3.39 1.23 8.13
C VAL A 36 -4.86 0.96 8.42
N THR A 37 -5.56 0.34 7.47
CA THR A 37 -6.93 -0.14 7.64
C THR A 37 -6.96 -1.66 7.51
N ILE A 38 -7.79 -2.30 8.33
CA ILE A 38 -7.99 -3.76 8.31
C ILE A 38 -9.49 -3.99 8.07
N GLY A 39 -9.83 -4.54 6.93
CA GLY A 39 -11.21 -4.85 6.55
C GLY A 39 -11.83 -5.93 7.45
N GLY A 40 -13.04 -5.66 7.96
CA GLY A 40 -13.91 -6.59 8.71
C GLY A 40 -13.31 -7.30 9.92
N ILE A 41 -12.25 -6.75 10.50
CA ILE A 41 -11.82 -7.12 11.84
C ILE A 41 -12.91 -6.72 12.86
N ARG A 42 -13.33 -7.68 13.68
CA ARG A 42 -14.35 -7.48 14.71
C ARG A 42 -13.70 -7.31 16.07
N ARG A 43 -14.34 -6.54 16.95
CA ARG A 43 -13.88 -6.33 18.33
C ARG A 43 -13.86 -7.63 19.14
N GLN A 44 -14.83 -8.52 18.91
CA GLN A 44 -14.97 -9.79 19.63
C GLN A 44 -13.75 -10.69 19.45
N GLU A 45 -13.14 -10.71 18.26
CA GLU A 45 -11.94 -11.50 17.95
C GLU A 45 -10.63 -10.70 18.03
N SER A 46 -10.66 -9.43 18.50
CA SER A 46 -9.48 -8.56 18.60
C SER A 46 -9.38 -7.87 19.96
N PHE A 47 -9.83 -6.62 20.08
CA PHE A 47 -9.78 -5.83 21.31
C PHE A 47 -10.90 -6.20 22.31
N SER A 48 -11.03 -7.50 22.61
CA SER A 48 -11.83 -8.10 23.69
C SER A 48 -10.92 -8.97 24.55
N ASN A 49 -11.34 -9.35 25.76
CA ASN A 49 -10.52 -10.20 26.64
C ASN A 49 -10.14 -11.53 25.97
N GLU A 50 -11.08 -12.15 25.26
CA GLU A 50 -10.90 -13.41 24.54
C GLU A 50 -10.13 -13.22 23.23
N GLY A 51 -10.25 -12.04 22.61
CA GLY A 51 -9.68 -11.71 21.31
C GLY A 51 -8.19 -11.38 21.32
N LEU A 52 -7.63 -10.96 22.47
CA LEU A 52 -6.23 -10.52 22.57
C LEU A 52 -5.23 -11.58 22.11
N VAL A 53 -5.56 -12.87 22.23
CA VAL A 53 -4.74 -13.98 21.75
C VAL A 53 -4.49 -13.95 20.23
N HIS A 54 -5.37 -13.28 19.47
CA HIS A 54 -5.25 -13.15 18.02
C HIS A 54 -4.47 -11.92 17.56
N ILE A 55 -4.23 -10.97 18.46
CA ILE A 55 -3.57 -9.69 18.15
C ILE A 55 -2.40 -9.37 19.12
N PRO A 56 -1.47 -10.31 19.37
CA PRO A 56 -0.42 -10.13 20.36
C PRO A 56 0.48 -8.92 20.07
N HIS A 57 0.72 -8.57 18.81
CA HIS A 57 1.61 -7.46 18.48
C HIS A 57 0.93 -6.08 18.56
N LEU A 58 -0.30 -5.98 18.07
CA LEU A 58 -1.09 -4.76 18.23
C LEU A 58 -1.29 -4.44 19.72
N PHE A 59 -1.51 -5.46 20.55
CA PHE A 59 -1.75 -5.27 21.99
C PHE A 59 -0.47 -5.12 22.82
N ASN A 60 0.52 -6.00 22.68
CA ASN A 60 1.70 -5.97 23.56
C ASN A 60 2.81 -5.06 23.07
N ASP A 61 2.98 -4.91 21.74
CA ASP A 61 4.10 -4.14 21.16
C ASP A 61 3.69 -2.71 20.76
N LEU A 62 2.54 -2.56 20.10
CA LEU A 62 2.11 -1.25 19.57
C LEU A 62 1.30 -0.43 20.58
N LEU A 63 0.36 -1.04 21.30
CA LEU A 63 -0.52 -0.35 22.24
C LEU A 63 0.22 0.48 23.31
N PRO A 64 1.29 -0.02 23.98
CA PRO A 64 1.91 0.70 25.10
C PRO A 64 2.53 2.05 24.74
N GLN A 65 2.78 2.28 23.45
CA GLN A 65 3.37 3.49 22.88
C GLN A 65 2.39 4.25 21.98
N SER A 66 1.10 3.94 22.09
CA SER A 66 0.03 4.50 21.27
C SER A 66 -0.99 5.30 22.08
N LEU A 67 -1.68 6.21 21.40
CA LEU A 67 -2.97 6.72 21.88
C LEU A 67 -4.06 5.78 21.40
N PHE A 68 -4.76 5.14 22.33
CA PHE A 68 -5.77 4.14 22.03
C PHE A 68 -7.18 4.64 22.32
N TYR A 69 -8.07 4.46 21.35
CA TYR A 69 -9.49 4.82 21.43
C TYR A 69 -10.34 3.54 21.47
N PRO A 70 -10.63 2.99 22.67
CA PRO A 70 -11.27 1.68 22.82
C PRO A 70 -12.73 1.62 22.35
N TYR A 71 -13.36 2.79 22.18
CA TYR A 71 -14.75 2.95 21.78
C TYR A 71 -14.80 3.82 20.53
N THR A 72 -14.65 3.17 19.38
CA THR A 72 -14.83 3.77 18.07
C THR A 72 -15.94 3.02 17.37
N VAL A 73 -16.97 3.74 16.92
CA VAL A 73 -18.13 3.16 16.24
C VAL A 73 -18.32 3.82 14.88
N ASN A 74 -18.72 3.02 13.89
CA ASN A 74 -19.22 3.52 12.61
C ASN A 74 -20.75 3.48 12.68
N GLU A 75 -21.40 4.64 12.64
CA GLU A 75 -22.87 4.77 12.61
C GLU A 75 -23.42 4.92 11.18
N GLY A 76 -22.55 4.90 10.17
CA GLY A 76 -22.91 4.88 8.76
C GLY A 76 -22.94 3.47 8.16
N VAL A 77 -22.81 3.40 6.84
CA VAL A 77 -22.73 2.14 6.11
C VAL A 77 -21.43 1.40 6.45
N THR A 78 -21.54 0.12 6.80
CA THR A 78 -20.41 -0.70 7.29
C THR A 78 -19.73 -1.54 6.21
N SER A 79 -20.07 -1.34 4.93
CA SER A 79 -19.31 -1.91 3.82
C SER A 79 -17.91 -1.28 3.75
N HIS A 80 -16.96 -1.98 3.14
CA HIS A 80 -15.54 -1.61 3.19
C HIS A 80 -15.30 -0.27 2.51
N PHE A 81 -15.82 -0.10 1.28
CA PHE A 81 -15.64 1.13 0.54
C PHE A 81 -16.24 2.33 1.30
N ASN A 82 -17.45 2.21 1.82
CA ASN A 82 -18.09 3.27 2.61
C ASN A 82 -17.35 3.58 3.92
N THR A 83 -16.96 2.56 4.68
CA THR A 83 -16.26 2.72 5.95
C THR A 83 -14.92 3.40 5.75
N ILE A 84 -14.14 2.93 4.77
CA ILE A 84 -12.82 3.50 4.47
C ILE A 84 -12.96 4.92 3.91
N SER A 85 -13.95 5.15 3.03
CA SER A 85 -14.27 6.50 2.54
C SER A 85 -14.62 7.43 3.70
N SER A 86 -15.34 6.94 4.71
CA SER A 86 -15.69 7.71 5.91
C SER A 86 -14.44 8.05 6.75
N ILE A 87 -13.52 7.09 6.94
CA ILE A 87 -12.24 7.31 7.63
C ILE A 87 -11.43 8.41 6.93
N ILE A 88 -11.29 8.34 5.61
CA ILE A 88 -10.43 9.28 4.88
C ILE A 88 -11.12 10.61 4.56
N THR A 89 -12.43 10.75 4.70
CA THR A 89 -13.15 12.03 4.51
C THR A 89 -13.53 12.70 5.83
N GLY A 90 -13.58 11.95 6.93
CA GLY A 90 -13.99 12.44 8.24
C GLY A 90 -15.51 12.65 8.40
N VAL A 91 -16.32 12.19 7.45
CA VAL A 91 -17.79 12.25 7.49
C VAL A 91 -18.39 10.96 6.93
N TRP A 92 -19.60 10.59 7.36
CA TRP A 92 -20.23 9.34 6.93
C TRP A 92 -20.56 9.39 5.43
N GLN A 93 -19.93 8.50 4.68
CA GLN A 93 -20.15 8.34 3.24
C GLN A 93 -21.27 7.32 3.01
N HIS A 94 -22.10 7.61 2.02
CA HIS A 94 -23.19 6.75 1.55
C HIS A 94 -23.07 6.67 0.02
N VAL A 95 -22.18 5.81 -0.42
CA VAL A 95 -21.84 5.55 -1.82
C VAL A 95 -22.00 4.08 -2.12
N ASP A 96 -21.89 3.69 -3.39
CA ASP A 96 -21.87 2.27 -3.77
C ASP A 96 -20.86 1.43 -2.96
N ASP A 97 -21.33 0.30 -2.44
CA ASP A 97 -20.58 -0.62 -1.57
C ASP A 97 -19.33 -1.22 -2.23
N TRP A 98 -19.33 -1.24 -3.56
CA TRP A 98 -18.30 -1.88 -4.39
C TRP A 98 -17.31 -0.87 -4.99
N GLY A 99 -17.49 0.43 -4.71
CA GLY A 99 -16.58 1.48 -5.14
C GLY A 99 -16.71 1.88 -6.61
N SER A 100 -17.89 1.71 -7.22
CA SER A 100 -18.19 2.32 -8.53
C SER A 100 -18.25 3.85 -8.45
N GLU A 101 -18.58 4.38 -7.28
CA GLU A 101 -18.63 5.81 -7.00
C GLU A 101 -17.39 6.23 -6.19
N LYS A 102 -16.96 7.47 -6.38
CA LYS A 102 -15.93 8.10 -5.54
C LYS A 102 -16.56 8.67 -4.27
N PRO A 103 -15.78 8.88 -3.18
CA PRO A 103 -16.26 9.63 -2.03
C PRO A 103 -16.82 11.00 -2.45
N THR A 104 -17.95 11.40 -1.84
CA THR A 104 -18.62 12.67 -2.12
C THR A 104 -17.85 13.86 -1.55
N ASN A 105 -17.10 13.64 -0.47
CA ASN A 105 -16.31 14.67 0.20
C ASN A 105 -14.81 14.54 -0.11
N PRO A 106 -14.05 15.65 -0.04
CA PRO A 106 -12.60 15.59 -0.21
C PRO A 106 -11.93 14.69 0.83
N THR A 107 -10.99 13.87 0.38
CA THR A 107 -10.22 12.97 1.25
C THR A 107 -9.10 13.72 1.97
N LEU A 108 -8.57 13.13 3.04
CA LEU A 108 -7.40 13.59 3.78
C LEU A 108 -6.19 13.80 2.85
N PHE A 109 -6.06 12.94 1.84
CA PHE A 109 -5.04 13.09 0.79
C PHE A 109 -5.20 14.39 0.03
N HIS A 110 -6.42 14.72 -0.42
CA HIS A 110 -6.68 15.95 -1.16
C HIS A 110 -6.39 17.20 -0.32
N TYR A 111 -6.79 17.18 0.96
CA TYR A 111 -6.43 18.25 1.90
C TYR A 111 -4.92 18.39 2.05
N LEU A 112 -4.20 17.28 2.23
CA LEU A 112 -2.75 17.28 2.40
C LEU A 112 -2.04 17.78 1.14
N GLN A 113 -2.41 17.27 -0.04
CA GLN A 113 -1.88 17.69 -1.34
C GLN A 113 -2.04 19.21 -1.53
N LYS A 114 -3.25 19.75 -1.29
CA LYS A 114 -3.52 21.19 -1.44
C LYS A 114 -2.79 22.06 -0.41
N GLN A 115 -2.84 21.70 0.87
CA GLN A 115 -2.26 22.53 1.93
C GLN A 115 -0.74 22.54 1.92
N ARG A 116 -0.11 21.44 1.51
CA ARG A 116 1.35 21.30 1.50
C ARG A 116 1.97 21.43 0.11
N LYS A 117 1.16 21.62 -0.94
CA LYS A 117 1.59 21.66 -2.34
C LYS A 117 2.47 20.46 -2.69
N LEU A 118 2.01 19.27 -2.30
CA LEU A 118 2.76 18.04 -2.50
C LEU A 118 2.88 17.70 -3.98
N ALA A 119 4.01 17.11 -4.38
CA ALA A 119 4.17 16.53 -5.69
C ALA A 119 3.25 15.29 -5.87
N HIS A 120 2.98 14.93 -7.13
CA HIS A 120 2.04 13.86 -7.48
C HIS A 120 2.46 12.48 -6.95
N ASP A 121 3.73 12.28 -6.61
CA ASP A 121 4.30 11.05 -6.07
C ASP A 121 4.31 11.00 -4.52
N GLN A 122 3.73 11.97 -3.82
CA GLN A 122 3.82 12.04 -2.35
C GLN A 122 2.62 11.43 -1.61
N THR A 123 1.64 10.92 -2.33
CA THR A 123 0.42 10.34 -1.76
C THR A 123 0.08 9.02 -2.43
N TRP A 124 -0.09 7.98 -1.62
CA TRP A 124 -0.29 6.60 -2.09
C TRP A 124 -1.34 5.87 -1.28
N VAL A 125 -2.09 5.01 -1.95
CA VAL A 125 -2.93 3.96 -1.37
C VAL A 125 -2.42 2.64 -1.91
N VAL A 126 -2.17 1.67 -1.04
CA VAL A 126 -1.80 0.29 -1.40
C VAL A 126 -2.81 -0.64 -0.75
N THR A 127 -3.52 -1.42 -1.56
CA THR A 127 -4.59 -2.30 -1.08
C THR A 127 -4.51 -3.66 -1.75
N SER A 128 -4.99 -4.69 -1.07
CA SER A 128 -5.17 -6.06 -1.56
C SER A 128 -6.21 -6.18 -2.70
N ASN A 129 -6.91 -5.10 -3.07
CA ASN A 129 -7.98 -5.06 -4.08
C ASN A 129 -9.28 -5.80 -3.68
N LYS A 130 -9.50 -6.09 -2.39
CA LYS A 130 -10.81 -6.60 -1.93
C LYS A 130 -11.70 -5.41 -1.57
N GLN A 131 -12.74 -5.17 -2.37
CA GLN A 131 -13.78 -4.14 -2.17
C GLN A 131 -13.27 -2.68 -2.09
N LEU A 132 -12.08 -2.43 -2.62
CA LEU A 132 -11.54 -1.10 -2.85
C LEU A 132 -11.18 -0.96 -4.33
N THR A 133 -11.51 0.20 -4.90
CA THR A 133 -11.16 0.57 -6.28
C THR A 133 -10.28 1.82 -6.27
N ALA A 134 -9.73 2.19 -7.43
CA ALA A 134 -9.03 3.45 -7.60
C ALA A 134 -9.88 4.70 -7.26
N ASN A 135 -11.22 4.55 -7.25
CA ASN A 135 -12.14 5.63 -6.90
C ASN A 135 -12.07 6.03 -5.42
N ILE A 136 -11.41 5.26 -4.55
CA ILE A 136 -11.31 5.57 -3.12
C ILE A 136 -10.68 6.94 -2.85
N SER A 137 -9.75 7.38 -3.71
CA SER A 137 -9.18 8.72 -3.61
C SER A 137 -8.68 9.20 -4.98
N PRO A 138 -9.53 9.82 -5.80
CA PRO A 138 -9.14 10.32 -7.12
C PRO A 138 -8.00 11.34 -7.03
N GLY A 139 -7.01 11.25 -7.93
CA GLY A 139 -5.81 12.12 -7.91
C GLY A 139 -4.69 11.65 -6.98
N VAL A 140 -4.84 10.48 -6.35
CA VAL A 140 -3.80 9.80 -5.57
C VAL A 140 -3.30 8.59 -6.36
N ASN A 141 -2.05 8.17 -6.13
CA ASN A 141 -1.58 6.89 -6.69
C ASN A 141 -2.24 5.75 -5.92
N VAL A 142 -2.93 4.85 -6.60
CA VAL A 142 -3.62 3.70 -5.99
C VAL A 142 -3.07 2.42 -6.59
N ILE A 143 -2.43 1.61 -5.77
CA ILE A 143 -1.96 0.27 -6.12
C ILE A 143 -2.97 -0.76 -5.63
N LEU A 144 -3.58 -1.45 -6.59
CA LEU A 144 -4.41 -2.62 -6.36
C LEU A 144 -3.51 -3.85 -6.51
N SER A 145 -3.00 -4.37 -5.40
CA SER A 145 -1.87 -5.30 -5.35
C SER A 145 -2.10 -6.56 -6.20
N LYS A 146 -3.29 -7.17 -6.10
CA LYS A 146 -3.66 -8.32 -6.93
C LYS A 146 -3.71 -7.98 -8.43
N GLN A 147 -4.30 -6.84 -8.78
CA GLN A 147 -4.34 -6.39 -10.18
C GLN A 147 -2.93 -6.12 -10.72
N LEU A 148 -2.06 -5.51 -9.92
CA LEU A 148 -0.69 -5.23 -10.30
C LEU A 148 0.12 -6.53 -10.49
N MET A 149 -0.18 -7.58 -9.72
CA MET A 149 0.38 -8.92 -9.92
C MET A 149 -0.10 -9.56 -11.23
N ILE A 150 -1.39 -9.45 -11.55
CA ILE A 150 -1.93 -9.92 -12.84
C ILE A 150 -1.20 -9.21 -14.00
N GLU A 151 -1.06 -7.88 -13.93
CA GLU A 151 -0.31 -7.10 -14.93
C GLU A 151 1.17 -7.53 -15.03
N ALA A 152 1.81 -7.89 -13.91
CA ALA A 152 3.18 -8.39 -13.90
C ALA A 152 3.30 -9.77 -14.55
N VAL A 153 2.37 -10.68 -14.28
CA VAL A 153 2.26 -12.01 -14.90
C VAL A 153 2.00 -11.88 -16.40
N GLU A 154 1.09 -10.99 -16.80
CA GLU A 154 0.88 -10.61 -18.20
C GLU A 154 2.21 -10.21 -18.85
N ARG A 155 2.96 -9.29 -18.24
CA ARG A 155 4.24 -8.83 -18.78
C ARG A 155 5.27 -9.95 -18.95
N ILE A 156 5.33 -10.91 -18.02
CA ILE A 156 6.23 -12.06 -18.11
C ILE A 156 5.85 -12.94 -19.30
N ILE A 157 4.58 -13.33 -19.38
CA ILE A 157 4.08 -14.20 -20.44
C ILE A 157 4.18 -13.52 -21.80
N THR A 158 3.91 -12.22 -21.87
CA THR A 158 4.03 -11.43 -23.11
C THR A 158 5.48 -11.28 -23.56
N GLY A 159 6.43 -11.13 -22.62
CA GLY A 159 7.84 -10.86 -22.89
C GLY A 159 8.73 -12.09 -23.06
N GLN A 160 8.32 -13.27 -22.56
CA GLN A 160 9.11 -14.51 -22.63
C GLN A 160 8.65 -15.50 -23.71
N SER A 161 7.49 -15.30 -24.34
CA SER A 161 6.84 -16.34 -25.13
C SER A 161 7.10 -16.23 -26.63
N SER A 162 7.73 -17.25 -27.22
CA SER A 162 7.74 -17.52 -28.66
C SER A 162 6.48 -18.27 -29.14
N ARG A 163 5.45 -18.40 -28.28
CA ARG A 163 4.23 -19.19 -28.57
C ARG A 163 3.19 -18.38 -29.33
N LYS A 164 2.21 -19.07 -29.92
CA LYS A 164 1.09 -18.46 -30.63
C LYS A 164 0.22 -17.63 -29.66
N GLN A 165 -0.33 -16.53 -30.15
CA GLN A 165 -1.12 -15.57 -29.36
C GLN A 165 -2.28 -16.21 -28.58
N LEU A 166 -3.01 -17.15 -29.19
CA LEU A 166 -4.15 -17.84 -28.56
C LEU A 166 -3.76 -18.66 -27.31
N GLU A 167 -2.62 -19.36 -27.35
CA GLU A 167 -2.12 -20.11 -26.19
C GLU A 167 -1.67 -19.16 -25.07
N ARG A 168 -1.16 -17.99 -25.44
CA ARG A 168 -0.79 -16.93 -24.49
C ARG A 168 -2.02 -16.42 -23.74
N GLU A 169 -3.09 -16.15 -24.48
CA GLU A 169 -4.36 -15.68 -23.92
C GLU A 169 -5.01 -16.72 -23.01
N GLN A 170 -4.95 -18.01 -23.36
CA GLN A 170 -5.46 -19.09 -22.51
C GLN A 170 -4.69 -19.24 -21.19
N ILE A 171 -3.36 -19.25 -21.23
CA ILE A 171 -2.54 -19.36 -20.00
C ILE A 171 -2.76 -18.14 -19.10
N LEU A 172 -2.87 -16.95 -19.69
CA LEU A 172 -3.20 -15.74 -18.94
C LEU A 172 -4.57 -15.86 -18.29
N GLN A 173 -5.58 -16.31 -19.03
CA GLN A 173 -6.91 -16.53 -18.46
C GLN A 173 -6.89 -17.55 -17.32
N GLU A 174 -6.15 -18.67 -17.45
CA GLU A 174 -6.04 -19.67 -16.39
C GLU A 174 -5.30 -19.11 -15.16
N MET A 175 -4.17 -18.44 -15.33
CA MET A 175 -3.41 -17.87 -14.21
C MET A 175 -4.15 -16.72 -13.54
N THR A 176 -4.80 -15.87 -14.32
CA THR A 176 -5.69 -14.82 -13.81
C THR A 176 -6.86 -15.44 -13.08
N ALA A 177 -7.50 -16.49 -13.63
CA ALA A 177 -8.58 -17.20 -12.94
C ALA A 177 -8.14 -17.86 -11.63
N VAL A 178 -6.88 -18.32 -11.53
CA VAL A 178 -6.29 -18.83 -10.28
C VAL A 178 -6.06 -17.69 -9.27
N LEU A 179 -5.53 -16.55 -9.71
CA LEU A 179 -5.39 -15.34 -8.89
C LEU A 179 -6.75 -14.73 -8.49
N GLU A 180 -7.76 -14.98 -9.31
CA GLU A 180 -9.15 -14.58 -9.12
C GLU A 180 -10.00 -15.64 -8.41
N THR A 181 -9.53 -16.87 -8.18
CA THR A 181 -10.38 -17.86 -7.47
C THR A 181 -10.54 -17.51 -5.98
N ASP A 182 -9.69 -16.62 -5.47
CA ASP A 182 -9.82 -15.91 -4.19
C ASP A 182 -10.79 -14.70 -4.25
N TYR A 183 -11.35 -14.34 -5.42
CA TYR A 183 -12.62 -13.59 -5.50
C TYR A 183 -13.73 -14.57 -5.13
N GLU A 184 -13.90 -14.79 -3.83
CA GLU A 184 -14.96 -15.65 -3.30
C GLU A 184 -16.30 -15.30 -3.93
N ARG A 185 -16.75 -16.15 -4.88
CA ARG A 185 -18.09 -16.73 -5.15
C ARG A 185 -19.38 -15.94 -4.85
N ILE A 186 -19.31 -14.69 -4.46
CA ILE A 186 -20.41 -13.78 -4.17
C ILE A 186 -20.09 -12.53 -4.99
N GLY A 187 -20.65 -12.53 -6.20
CA GLY A 187 -20.35 -11.58 -7.26
C GLY A 187 -20.60 -10.12 -6.88
N TRP A 188 -20.19 -9.27 -7.83
CA TRP A 188 -20.27 -7.79 -7.84
C TRP A 188 -19.00 -7.03 -7.41
N GLY A 189 -17.80 -7.49 -7.79
CA GLY A 189 -16.64 -6.60 -7.82
C GLY A 189 -16.73 -5.63 -9.01
N VAL A 190 -16.54 -4.32 -8.79
CA VAL A 190 -16.36 -3.34 -9.88
C VAL A 190 -14.94 -3.49 -10.42
N PRO A 191 -14.74 -3.78 -11.72
CA PRO A 191 -13.40 -3.84 -12.29
C PRO A 191 -12.66 -2.52 -12.10
N SER A 192 -11.43 -2.58 -11.58
CA SER A 192 -10.61 -1.39 -11.36
C SER A 192 -9.14 -1.70 -11.63
N ALA A 193 -8.45 -0.74 -12.24
CA ALA A 193 -7.02 -0.82 -12.52
C ALA A 193 -6.22 0.01 -11.50
N SER A 194 -4.98 -0.40 -11.25
CA SER A 194 -4.07 0.44 -10.45
C SER A 194 -3.84 1.78 -11.15
N THR A 195 -3.94 2.87 -10.39
CA THR A 195 -3.74 4.23 -10.89
C THR A 195 -2.37 4.73 -10.46
N PHE A 196 -1.52 5.08 -11.43
CA PHE A 196 -0.24 5.74 -11.21
C PHE A 196 -0.27 7.08 -11.93
N GLN A 197 0.22 8.13 -11.28
CA GLN A 197 0.37 9.45 -11.89
C GLN A 197 1.56 9.47 -12.87
N ASP A 198 2.56 8.62 -12.64
CA ASP A 198 3.74 8.48 -13.49
C ASP A 198 3.86 7.04 -14.06
N PRO A 199 3.81 6.86 -15.39
CA PRO A 199 3.99 5.56 -16.04
C PRO A 199 5.36 4.90 -15.82
N GLU A 200 6.44 5.66 -15.64
CA GLU A 200 7.78 5.10 -15.40
C GLU A 200 7.85 4.47 -14.01
N VAL A 201 7.22 5.11 -13.03
CA VAL A 201 7.07 4.56 -11.68
C VAL A 201 6.28 3.25 -11.74
N LYS A 202 5.16 3.22 -12.48
CA LYS A 202 4.39 1.98 -12.71
C LYS A 202 5.26 0.87 -13.28
N SER A 203 6.02 1.14 -14.34
CA SER A 203 6.90 0.16 -14.97
C SER A 203 7.97 -0.39 -14.00
N THR A 204 8.50 0.48 -13.15
CA THR A 204 9.48 0.11 -12.11
C THR A 204 8.89 -0.84 -11.09
N PHE A 205 7.69 -0.56 -10.56
CA PHE A 205 6.99 -1.44 -9.62
C PHE A 205 6.64 -2.79 -10.24
N VAL A 206 6.08 -2.80 -11.46
CA VAL A 206 5.77 -4.05 -12.18
C VAL A 206 7.03 -4.89 -12.36
N SER A 207 8.14 -4.28 -12.76
CA SER A 207 9.42 -4.98 -12.95
C SER A 207 10.00 -5.53 -11.64
N ALA A 208 9.82 -4.81 -10.53
CA ALA A 208 10.22 -5.29 -9.20
C ALA A 208 9.40 -6.51 -8.80
N LEU A 209 8.08 -6.48 -8.99
CA LEU A 209 7.18 -7.60 -8.65
C LEU A 209 7.45 -8.86 -9.46
N THR A 210 7.80 -8.73 -10.74
CA THR A 210 8.24 -9.87 -11.58
C THR A 210 9.38 -10.67 -10.92
N LYS A 211 10.29 -10.01 -10.22
CA LYS A 211 11.40 -10.68 -9.51
C LYS A 211 10.92 -11.43 -8.25
N PHE A 212 9.91 -10.89 -7.55
CA PHE A 212 9.34 -11.51 -6.35
C PHE A 212 8.51 -12.76 -6.64
N ILE A 213 7.79 -12.79 -7.76
CA ILE A 213 6.96 -13.95 -8.17
C ILE A 213 7.80 -15.22 -8.35
N HIS A 214 9.09 -15.09 -8.68
CA HIS A 214 10.00 -16.21 -8.93
C HIS A 214 10.97 -16.49 -7.76
N GLY A 215 10.85 -15.75 -6.66
CA GLY A 215 11.73 -15.89 -5.50
C GLY A 215 11.22 -16.88 -4.45
N PRO A 216 12.09 -17.38 -3.55
CA PRO A 216 11.69 -18.21 -2.41
C PRO A 216 10.82 -17.47 -1.39
N GLU A 217 10.72 -16.14 -1.48
CA GLU A 217 9.88 -15.27 -0.66
C GLU A 217 8.58 -14.85 -1.37
N ALA A 218 8.06 -15.68 -2.28
CA ALA A 218 6.79 -15.40 -2.94
C ALA A 218 5.67 -15.19 -1.89
N PRO A 219 4.81 -14.16 -2.04
CA PRO A 219 3.78 -13.88 -1.06
C PRO A 219 2.79 -15.04 -0.98
N THR A 220 2.43 -15.43 0.25
CA THR A 220 1.50 -16.55 0.49
C THR A 220 0.05 -16.07 0.62
N SER A 221 -0.20 -14.76 0.49
CA SER A 221 -1.52 -14.14 0.60
C SER A 221 -1.56 -12.75 -0.04
N GLY A 222 -2.78 -12.23 -0.23
CA GLY A 222 -3.00 -10.88 -0.76
C GLY A 222 -2.45 -9.79 0.15
N ASP A 223 -2.58 -9.92 1.47
CA ASP A 223 -2.08 -8.91 2.41
C ASP A 223 -0.55 -8.92 2.53
N GLU A 224 0.11 -10.08 2.39
CA GLU A 224 1.57 -10.15 2.33
C GLU A 224 2.12 -9.45 1.08
N LEU A 225 1.50 -9.67 -0.08
CA LEU A 225 1.83 -8.92 -1.30
C LEU A 225 1.63 -7.41 -1.08
N THR A 226 0.52 -7.03 -0.45
CA THR A 226 0.19 -5.63 -0.13
C THR A 226 1.27 -5.01 0.77
N LEU A 227 1.76 -5.74 1.78
CA LEU A 227 2.85 -5.30 2.65
C LEU A 227 4.17 -5.13 1.87
N ILE A 228 4.52 -6.08 1.00
CA ILE A 228 5.75 -6.00 0.17
C ILE A 228 5.71 -4.74 -0.69
N ILE A 229 4.60 -4.50 -1.39
CA ILE A 229 4.42 -3.30 -2.21
C ILE A 229 4.47 -2.03 -1.35
N ALA A 230 3.82 -2.00 -0.19
CA ALA A 230 3.85 -0.86 0.71
C ALA A 230 5.28 -0.53 1.19
N LYS A 231 6.08 -1.54 1.51
CA LYS A 231 7.49 -1.38 1.86
C LYS A 231 8.32 -0.81 0.71
N GLU A 232 8.09 -1.28 -0.52
CA GLU A 232 8.75 -0.75 -1.71
C GLU A 232 8.38 0.73 -1.97
N VAL A 233 7.11 1.11 -1.79
CA VAL A 233 6.67 2.51 -1.85
C VAL A 233 7.39 3.36 -0.80
N LEU A 234 7.44 2.89 0.45
CA LEU A 234 8.13 3.58 1.54
C LEU A 234 9.64 3.72 1.28
N GLN A 235 10.31 2.67 0.80
CA GLN A 235 11.74 2.65 0.52
C GLN A 235 12.14 3.54 -0.65
N ARG A 236 11.38 3.51 -1.74
CA ARG A 236 11.77 4.20 -3.00
C ARG A 236 11.30 5.64 -3.03
N ILE A 237 10.13 5.90 -2.48
CA ILE A 237 9.43 7.18 -2.64
C ILE A 237 9.41 7.97 -1.33
N ALA A 238 9.38 7.27 -0.19
CA ALA A 238 9.24 7.88 1.14
C ALA A 238 8.12 8.94 1.20
N PRO A 239 6.88 8.59 0.80
CA PRO A 239 5.82 9.56 0.57
C PRO A 239 5.40 10.29 1.84
N ALA A 240 4.85 11.49 1.68
CA ALA A 240 4.25 12.26 2.77
C ALA A 240 3.05 11.53 3.41
N MET A 241 2.26 10.80 2.61
CA MET A 241 1.16 9.99 3.12
C MET A 241 1.01 8.67 2.35
N LEU A 242 0.95 7.58 3.10
CA LEU A 242 0.65 6.24 2.58
C LEU A 242 -0.53 5.66 3.36
N MET A 243 -1.52 5.13 2.64
CA MET A 243 -2.51 4.24 3.24
C MET A 243 -2.27 2.81 2.79
N VAL A 244 -2.35 1.88 3.72
CA VAL A 244 -2.26 0.43 3.46
C VAL A 244 -3.56 -0.23 3.93
N ASN A 245 -4.21 -1.01 3.07
CA ASN A 245 -5.42 -1.74 3.43
C ASN A 245 -5.21 -3.26 3.34
N PHE A 246 -5.39 -3.93 4.48
CA PHE A 246 -5.39 -5.39 4.61
C PHE A 246 -6.83 -5.92 4.65
N SER A 247 -7.07 -7.08 4.05
CA SER A 247 -8.43 -7.61 3.84
C SER A 247 -8.57 -9.13 3.96
N ASP A 248 -7.49 -9.88 4.26
CA ASP A 248 -7.56 -11.35 4.30
C ASP A 248 -8.54 -11.85 5.37
N VAL A 249 -8.85 -11.03 6.38
CA VAL A 249 -9.89 -11.25 7.39
C VAL A 249 -11.27 -11.53 6.75
N GLU A 250 -11.53 -10.97 5.57
CA GLU A 250 -12.78 -11.11 4.82
C GLU A 250 -12.98 -12.48 4.17
N VAL A 251 -12.03 -13.41 4.32
CA VAL A 251 -12.30 -14.84 4.04
C VAL A 251 -13.49 -15.37 4.86
N ALA A 252 -13.93 -14.62 5.89
CA ALA A 252 -15.15 -14.86 6.63
C ALA A 252 -16.42 -15.07 5.76
N HIS A 253 -16.49 -14.46 4.57
CA HIS A 253 -17.64 -14.62 3.66
C HIS A 253 -17.76 -16.04 3.08
N SER A 254 -16.70 -16.84 3.08
CA SER A 254 -16.74 -18.26 2.73
C SER A 254 -17.33 -19.16 3.83
N GLY A 255 -17.58 -18.61 5.03
CA GLY A 255 -18.14 -19.34 6.17
C GLY A 255 -17.12 -20.07 7.05
N ALA A 256 -15.82 -19.98 6.75
CA ALA A 256 -14.77 -20.63 7.52
C ALA A 256 -14.22 -19.73 8.65
N TYR A 257 -14.77 -19.86 9.87
CA TYR A 257 -14.35 -19.07 11.04
C TYR A 257 -12.86 -19.20 11.38
N SER A 258 -12.27 -20.39 11.21
CA SER A 258 -10.84 -20.62 11.44
C SER A 258 -9.96 -19.80 10.49
N LEU A 259 -10.38 -19.63 9.23
CA LEU A 259 -9.68 -18.80 8.25
C LEU A 259 -9.81 -17.32 8.61
N HIS A 260 -10.98 -16.87 9.08
CA HIS A 260 -11.17 -15.51 9.58
C HIS A 260 -10.20 -15.17 10.73
N LEU A 261 -10.09 -16.03 11.74
CA LEU A 261 -9.10 -15.88 12.82
C LEU A 261 -7.65 -15.91 12.30
N GLY A 262 -7.39 -16.71 11.27
CA GLY A 262 -6.11 -16.72 10.56
C GLY A 262 -5.79 -15.37 9.92
N GLY A 263 -6.76 -14.75 9.26
CA GLY A 263 -6.65 -13.41 8.67
C GLY A 263 -6.37 -12.32 9.72
N ILE A 264 -7.00 -12.40 10.90
CA ILE A 264 -6.75 -11.46 12.01
C ILE A 264 -5.31 -11.57 12.50
N ARG A 265 -4.84 -12.79 12.80
CA ARG A 265 -3.45 -13.03 13.23
C ARG A 265 -2.43 -12.59 12.18
N ARG A 266 -2.76 -12.79 10.90
CA ARG A 266 -1.91 -12.33 9.79
C ARG A 266 -1.85 -10.80 9.77
N SER A 267 -2.99 -10.12 9.85
CA SER A 267 -3.07 -8.66 9.87
C SER A 267 -2.29 -8.06 11.04
N ASP A 268 -2.38 -8.65 12.24
CA ASP A 268 -1.58 -8.28 13.41
C ASP A 268 -0.06 -8.35 13.13
N ALA A 269 0.41 -9.49 12.63
CA ALA A 269 1.81 -9.69 12.29
C ALA A 269 2.29 -8.74 11.18
N LEU A 270 1.45 -8.46 10.18
CA LEU A 270 1.79 -7.55 9.08
C LEU A 270 1.87 -6.10 9.55
N CYS A 271 0.96 -5.65 10.43
CA CYS A 271 1.03 -4.34 11.06
C CYS A 271 2.34 -4.18 11.85
N TYR A 272 2.72 -5.20 12.62
CA TYR A 272 3.98 -5.19 13.36
C TYR A 272 5.20 -5.13 12.44
N LYS A 273 5.24 -5.96 11.40
CA LYS A 273 6.32 -5.96 10.40
C LYS A 273 6.43 -4.62 9.67
N LEU A 274 5.32 -3.94 9.40
CA LEU A 274 5.32 -2.60 8.82
C LEU A 274 5.88 -1.57 9.81
N TRP A 275 5.43 -1.62 11.07
CA TRP A 275 5.91 -0.74 12.12
C TRP A 275 7.42 -0.90 12.35
N GLN A 276 7.92 -2.13 12.49
CA GLN A 276 9.35 -2.41 12.65
C GLN A 276 10.18 -1.88 11.48
N PHE A 277 9.68 -2.04 10.26
CA PHE A 277 10.33 -1.52 9.05
C PHE A 277 10.42 0.01 9.04
N ILE A 278 9.37 0.70 9.47
CA ILE A 278 9.39 2.16 9.62
C ILE A 278 10.38 2.57 10.72
N GLN A 279 10.39 1.87 11.86
CA GLN A 279 11.27 2.18 12.98
C GLN A 279 12.76 1.92 12.70
N SER A 280 13.08 0.98 11.80
CA SER A 280 14.46 0.67 11.42
C SER A 280 15.02 1.60 10.34
N ASN A 281 14.18 2.42 9.71
CA ASN A 281 14.59 3.34 8.65
C ASN A 281 14.61 4.79 9.16
N ALA A 282 15.80 5.39 9.27
CA ALA A 282 15.98 6.74 9.78
C ALA A 282 15.23 7.82 8.99
N ASP A 283 15.02 7.62 7.69
CA ASP A 283 14.30 8.57 6.85
C ASP A 283 12.79 8.51 7.03
N LEU A 284 12.25 7.38 7.52
CA LEU A 284 10.83 7.15 7.76
C LEU A 284 10.45 7.35 9.23
N LYS A 285 11.40 7.12 10.14
CA LYS A 285 11.22 7.26 11.57
C LYS A 285 10.94 8.73 11.93
N ALA A 286 9.91 8.94 12.75
CA ALA A 286 9.46 10.25 13.21
C ALA A 286 10.41 10.89 14.23
#